data_AF-A0A3N5ZT04-F1
#
_entry.id   AF-A0A3N5ZT04-F1
#
_cell.length_a   1.000
_cell.length_b   1.000
_cell.length_c   1.000
_cell.angle_alpha   90.00
_cell.angle_beta   90.00
_cell.angle_gamma   90.00
#
_symmetry.space_group_name_H-M   'P 1'
#
loop_
_entity.id
_entity.type
_entity.pdbx_description
1 polymer ?
#
loop_
_entity_poly.entity_id
_entity_poly.type
_entity_poly.pdbx_seq_one_letter_code
_entity_poly.pdbx_strand_id
1 'polypeptide(L)'
;MNSKAHQAPWLAGIAMTLFVSAGSLSVRAEIIKGPYLQNVTTSEITIMWESDRPTIGVVQYGPTPDYGQVAREKQPARIHEIRLTGLDIEKKYHYRVLCGSYRSEDLTFQTAVRPDSPFTFIYYGDNKSGPHMHRKNALAMAAERPHIALQCGDLVSRGDVYSQWERLFFTPAAPLISRVPLFPSLGNHEENDQQYFKYLSLPGNESYYSFDYGNAHFVVLDSAFTPIDEGSEQWKWLVEDLKNSKATWKFVSFHHPPFTSGGNYYSKKRIELKRILPPVFDKYGVDIAFHGHDHDYERTRPIISQNGARPVTYIVNGNGGTPLRYVGKREWTAYSERVFGYTLVRINGLRLELEAKTVDGRVIDRLVIDKGDPTEDRKYVEAALKLESIKDPIEAIELAEEAEDLVDQVEDTNDKALAAKALGMFNKAFELDPTFAEALVEMGKLNRLLDKEALAVEQFQRAMDILPVYPDSYEEMADVLLERGEFEESLAMARRWAKVEPDQTGPEEAMAEVREKQGKPELAILHLLRALEIVPSDSGVHRDLAELYAKLGRRAEARAHYKQAIQWMDSENTETLQGLVDKLQELD
;
A
#
# COMPACT_ATOMS: atom_id res chain seq x y z
N MET A 1 -79.53 14.38 39.30
CA MET A 1 -78.58 14.71 38.20
C MET A 1 -77.60 13.53 38.11
N ASN A 2 -77.95 12.49 37.34
CA ASN A 2 -77.39 12.10 36.03
C ASN A 2 -75.85 11.92 36.06
N SER A 3 -75.24 10.80 35.68
CA SER A 3 -75.71 9.68 34.83
C SER A 3 -74.82 8.43 34.93
N LYS A 4 -75.49 7.25 34.85
CA LYS A 4 -75.10 5.99 34.19
C LYS A 4 -73.85 5.23 34.67
N ALA A 5 -74.10 4.09 35.33
CA ALA A 5 -73.21 2.92 35.38
C ALA A 5 -73.97 1.73 34.75
N HIS A 6 -73.38 1.07 33.75
CA HIS A 6 -73.97 -0.07 33.04
C HIS A 6 -73.19 -1.37 33.32
N GLN A 7 -73.92 -2.34 33.88
CA GLN A 7 -73.99 -3.78 33.62
C GLN A 7 -72.73 -4.61 33.29
N ALA A 8 -72.52 -5.65 34.11
CA ALA A 8 -71.85 -6.91 33.76
C ALA A 8 -72.79 -7.84 32.95
N PRO A 9 -72.24 -8.83 32.20
CA PRO A 9 -72.48 -10.21 32.62
C PRO A 9 -71.28 -11.16 32.44
N TRP A 10 -71.46 -12.37 32.98
CA TRP A 10 -70.50 -13.44 33.26
C TRP A 10 -70.06 -14.31 32.05
N LEU A 11 -68.81 -14.79 32.19
CA LEU A 11 -68.10 -15.97 31.65
C LEU A 11 -68.86 -17.02 30.82
N ALA A 12 -68.32 -17.32 29.63
CA ALA A 12 -68.18 -18.67 29.08
C ALA A 12 -66.93 -18.72 28.18
N GLY A 13 -66.01 -19.65 28.46
CA GLY A 13 -64.74 -19.77 27.76
C GLY A 13 -64.86 -20.46 26.40
N ILE A 14 -64.00 -20.04 25.47
CA ILE A 14 -63.53 -20.85 24.34
C ILE A 14 -62.03 -20.59 24.21
N ALA A 15 -61.25 -21.67 24.37
CA ALA A 15 -59.83 -21.68 24.11
C ALA A 15 -59.58 -21.41 22.62
N MET A 16 -58.81 -20.37 22.30
CA MET A 16 -58.25 -20.16 20.97
C MET A 16 -56.74 -20.27 21.08
N THR A 17 -56.24 -21.46 20.78
CA THR A 17 -54.82 -21.77 20.68
C THR A 17 -54.25 -20.96 19.52
N LEU A 18 -53.58 -19.85 19.82
CA LEU A 18 -52.77 -19.11 18.87
C LEU A 18 -51.51 -19.93 18.58
N PHE A 19 -51.50 -20.62 17.45
CA PHE A 19 -50.27 -21.06 16.79
C PHE A 19 -49.48 -19.82 16.39
N VAL A 20 -48.55 -19.38 17.25
CA VAL A 20 -47.42 -18.57 16.79
C VAL A 20 -46.48 -19.53 16.09
N SER A 21 -46.55 -19.58 14.76
CA SER A 21 -45.48 -20.16 13.97
C SER A 21 -44.23 -19.36 14.28
N ALA A 22 -43.32 -19.93 15.06
CA ALA A 22 -41.94 -19.47 15.15
C ALA A 22 -41.31 -19.66 13.77
N GLY A 23 -41.52 -18.69 12.88
CA GLY A 23 -40.70 -18.53 11.70
C GLY A 23 -39.30 -18.26 12.21
N SER A 24 -38.41 -19.23 12.06
CA SER A 24 -36.98 -18.98 12.17
C SER A 24 -36.65 -17.86 11.19
N LEU A 25 -36.29 -16.69 11.70
CA LEU A 25 -35.53 -15.72 10.95
C LEU A 25 -34.21 -16.42 10.60
N SER A 26 -34.19 -17.10 9.44
CA SER A 26 -32.95 -17.61 8.86
C SER A 26 -32.11 -16.38 8.55
N VAL A 27 -31.21 -16.04 9.45
CA VAL A 27 -30.18 -15.04 9.20
C VAL A 27 -29.41 -15.54 7.97
N ARG A 28 -29.51 -14.80 6.88
CA ARG A 28 -28.81 -15.07 5.62
C ARG A 28 -27.32 -15.02 5.91
N ALA A 29 -26.56 -16.03 5.51
CA ALA A 29 -25.11 -15.94 5.54
C ALA A 29 -24.69 -14.76 4.64
N GLU A 30 -23.70 -13.98 5.05
CA GLU A 30 -23.23 -12.81 4.32
C GLU A 30 -21.78 -13.01 3.88
N ILE A 31 -21.42 -12.46 2.73
CA ILE A 31 -20.02 -12.37 2.31
C ILE A 31 -19.41 -11.16 2.99
N ILE A 32 -18.33 -11.40 3.73
CA ILE A 32 -17.50 -10.35 4.34
C ILE A 32 -16.50 -9.85 3.32
N LYS A 33 -15.76 -10.75 2.66
CA LYS A 33 -14.70 -10.41 1.70
C LYS A 33 -14.96 -11.06 0.34
N GLY A 34 -14.90 -10.28 -0.74
CA GLY A 34 -14.97 -10.80 -2.11
C GLY A 34 -16.38 -10.88 -2.73
N PRO A 35 -16.56 -11.70 -3.79
CA PRO A 35 -15.59 -12.64 -4.35
C PRO A 35 -14.43 -11.96 -5.10
N TYR A 36 -13.30 -12.65 -5.17
CA TYR A 36 -12.09 -12.23 -5.89
C TYR A 36 -11.41 -13.40 -6.60
N LEU A 37 -10.57 -13.07 -7.58
CA LEU A 37 -9.99 -14.01 -8.54
C LEU A 37 -8.48 -14.13 -8.39
N GLN A 38 -7.95 -15.36 -8.48
CA GLN A 38 -6.52 -15.66 -8.35
C GLN A 38 -6.10 -16.86 -9.19
N ASN A 39 -4.78 -17.04 -9.33
CA ASN A 39 -4.14 -18.22 -9.93
C ASN A 39 -4.74 -18.64 -11.29
N VAL A 40 -4.98 -17.67 -12.18
CA VAL A 40 -5.50 -17.94 -13.51
C VAL A 40 -4.44 -18.63 -14.37
N THR A 41 -4.85 -19.66 -15.11
CA THR A 41 -4.05 -20.32 -16.14
C THR A 41 -4.84 -20.38 -17.44
N THR A 42 -4.31 -21.06 -18.45
CA THR A 42 -5.00 -21.29 -19.71
C THR A 42 -6.24 -22.17 -19.58
N SER A 43 -6.41 -22.91 -18.47
CA SER A 43 -7.55 -23.83 -18.30
C SER A 43 -8.12 -23.87 -16.89
N GLU A 44 -7.64 -23.01 -16.00
CA GLU A 44 -8.00 -23.02 -14.58
C GLU A 44 -8.04 -21.60 -14.01
N ILE A 45 -8.79 -21.42 -12.92
CA ILE A 45 -8.80 -20.20 -12.11
C ILE A 45 -9.28 -20.52 -10.70
N THR A 46 -8.78 -19.81 -9.69
CA THR A 46 -9.27 -19.89 -8.32
C THR A 46 -10.20 -18.72 -8.02
N ILE A 47 -11.37 -19.03 -7.45
CA ILE A 47 -12.34 -18.05 -6.97
C ILE A 47 -12.43 -18.15 -5.45
N MET A 48 -12.23 -17.02 -4.77
CA MET A 48 -12.18 -16.96 -3.31
C MET A 48 -13.17 -15.93 -2.76
N TRP A 49 -13.65 -16.18 -1.54
CA TRP A 49 -14.43 -15.23 -0.72
C TRP A 49 -14.44 -15.67 0.73
N GLU A 50 -14.78 -14.77 1.65
CA GLU A 50 -15.01 -15.09 3.06
C GLU A 50 -16.47 -14.83 3.44
N SER A 51 -17.09 -15.76 4.16
CA SER A 51 -18.42 -15.62 4.76
C SER A 51 -18.38 -15.29 6.26
N ASP A 52 -19.48 -14.78 6.78
CA ASP A 52 -19.65 -14.48 8.21
C ASP A 52 -19.67 -15.72 9.12
N ARG A 53 -19.91 -16.90 8.54
CA ARG A 53 -19.97 -18.19 9.22
C ARG A 53 -19.60 -19.33 8.28
N PRO A 54 -19.25 -20.53 8.77
CA PRO A 54 -19.01 -21.69 7.91
C PRO A 54 -20.24 -22.05 7.06
N THR A 55 -20.06 -22.15 5.75
CA THR A 55 -21.10 -22.59 4.79
C THR A 55 -20.51 -23.50 3.72
N ILE A 56 -21.35 -24.18 2.94
CA ILE A 56 -20.90 -24.85 1.72
C ILE A 56 -20.84 -23.81 0.60
N GLY A 57 -19.64 -23.52 0.09
CA GLY A 57 -19.45 -22.64 -1.05
C GLY A 57 -19.82 -23.29 -2.37
N VAL A 58 -20.44 -22.52 -3.26
CA VAL A 58 -20.80 -22.94 -4.62
C VAL A 58 -20.39 -21.84 -5.60
N VAL A 59 -19.76 -22.23 -6.70
CA VAL A 59 -19.58 -21.37 -7.87
C VAL A 59 -20.47 -21.91 -8.99
N GLN A 60 -21.33 -21.07 -9.55
CA GLN A 60 -21.98 -21.36 -10.83
C GLN A 60 -21.26 -20.56 -11.91
N TYR A 61 -20.85 -21.20 -12.99
CA TYR A 61 -20.05 -20.56 -14.04
C TYR A 61 -20.35 -21.10 -15.43
N GLY A 62 -20.00 -20.34 -16.48
CA GLY A 62 -20.07 -20.78 -17.87
C GLY A 62 -19.89 -19.66 -18.89
N PRO A 63 -19.97 -19.96 -20.20
CA PRO A 63 -19.72 -18.97 -21.25
C PRO A 63 -20.84 -17.91 -21.39
N THR A 64 -21.97 -18.09 -20.70
CA THR A 64 -23.14 -17.21 -20.72
C THR A 64 -23.66 -16.97 -19.29
N PRO A 65 -24.49 -15.94 -19.05
CA PRO A 65 -25.11 -15.71 -17.74
C PRO A 65 -26.02 -16.85 -17.23
N ASP A 66 -26.32 -17.85 -18.05
CA ASP A 66 -27.04 -19.06 -17.63
C ASP A 66 -26.13 -20.06 -16.90
N TYR A 67 -24.81 -19.82 -16.93
CA TYR A 67 -23.75 -20.62 -16.32
C TYR A 67 -23.68 -22.06 -16.87
N GLY A 68 -24.64 -22.92 -16.53
CA GLY A 68 -24.65 -24.31 -16.99
C GLY A 68 -23.62 -25.23 -16.33
N GLN A 69 -22.62 -24.71 -15.61
CA GLN A 69 -21.68 -25.48 -14.80
C GLN A 69 -21.72 -25.06 -13.32
N VAL A 70 -21.37 -25.99 -12.44
CA VAL A 70 -21.38 -25.80 -10.99
C VAL A 70 -20.17 -26.48 -10.36
N ALA A 71 -19.41 -25.75 -9.56
CA ALA A 71 -18.39 -26.27 -8.66
C ALA A 71 -18.85 -26.05 -7.22
N ARG A 72 -18.58 -27.02 -6.34
CA ARG A 72 -19.05 -27.00 -4.94
C ARG A 72 -18.02 -27.59 -4.01
N GLU A 73 -17.85 -26.96 -2.85
CA GLU A 73 -17.06 -27.51 -1.76
C GLU A 73 -17.71 -28.75 -1.13
N LYS A 74 -16.87 -29.59 -0.52
CA LYS A 74 -17.32 -30.81 0.15
C LYS A 74 -17.71 -30.58 1.61
N GLN A 75 -17.07 -29.61 2.26
CA GLN A 75 -17.23 -29.33 3.68
C GLN A 75 -17.48 -27.84 3.91
N PRO A 76 -18.20 -27.47 4.98
CA PRO A 76 -18.41 -26.07 5.28
C PRO A 76 -17.09 -25.37 5.59
N ALA A 77 -16.88 -24.19 5.01
CA ALA A 77 -15.73 -23.34 5.23
C ALA A 77 -16.19 -21.89 5.44
N ARG A 78 -15.33 -21.09 6.09
CA ARG A 78 -15.55 -19.65 6.25
C ARG A 78 -14.80 -18.87 5.17
N ILE A 79 -13.54 -19.26 4.90
CA ILE A 79 -12.80 -18.83 3.73
C ILE A 79 -12.99 -19.93 2.68
N HIS A 80 -13.54 -19.54 1.55
CA HIS A 80 -13.89 -20.43 0.45
C HIS A 80 -12.84 -20.33 -0.64
N GLU A 81 -12.40 -21.48 -1.14
CA GLU A 81 -11.41 -21.57 -2.21
C GLU A 81 -11.87 -22.63 -3.22
N ILE A 82 -12.38 -22.17 -4.37
CA ILE A 82 -12.86 -23.06 -5.43
C ILE A 82 -12.02 -22.86 -6.68
N ARG A 83 -11.16 -23.85 -6.98
CA ARG A 83 -10.44 -23.96 -8.24
C ARG A 83 -11.34 -24.58 -9.30
N LEU A 84 -11.63 -23.80 -10.34
CA LEU A 84 -12.29 -24.28 -11.56
C LEU A 84 -11.23 -24.87 -12.50
N THR A 85 -11.52 -26.00 -13.13
CA THR A 85 -10.59 -26.68 -14.03
C THR A 85 -11.28 -27.10 -15.33
N GLY A 86 -10.49 -27.44 -16.36
CA GLY A 86 -11.03 -27.87 -17.65
C GLY A 86 -11.70 -26.74 -18.44
N LEU A 87 -11.29 -25.50 -18.20
CA LEU A 87 -11.78 -24.32 -18.91
C LEU A 87 -11.12 -24.19 -20.29
N ASP A 88 -11.84 -23.56 -21.21
CA ASP A 88 -11.29 -23.21 -22.52
C ASP A 88 -10.30 -22.04 -22.36
N ILE A 89 -9.17 -22.13 -23.05
CA ILE A 89 -8.15 -21.08 -23.12
C ILE A 89 -8.66 -19.82 -23.81
N GLU A 90 -8.22 -18.65 -23.33
CA GLU A 90 -8.56 -17.33 -23.89
C GLU A 90 -10.07 -17.12 -24.01
N LYS A 91 -10.81 -17.59 -23.00
CA LYS A 91 -12.27 -17.61 -23.00
C LYS A 91 -12.82 -16.83 -21.84
N LYS A 92 -13.78 -15.96 -22.14
CA LYS A 92 -14.58 -15.26 -21.12
C LYS A 92 -15.64 -16.19 -20.54
N TYR A 93 -15.76 -16.16 -19.22
CA TYR A 93 -16.78 -16.85 -18.44
C TYR A 93 -17.56 -15.87 -17.58
N HIS A 94 -18.85 -16.14 -17.42
CA HIS A 94 -19.72 -15.60 -16.39
C HIS A 94 -19.64 -16.50 -15.16
N TYR A 95 -19.71 -15.91 -13.97
CA TYR A 95 -19.79 -16.66 -12.72
C TYR A 95 -20.59 -15.92 -11.64
N ARG A 96 -21.06 -16.69 -10.66
CA ARG A 96 -21.55 -16.18 -9.38
C ARG A 96 -21.20 -17.13 -8.25
N VAL A 97 -21.04 -16.58 -7.06
CA VAL A 97 -20.84 -17.36 -5.82
C VAL A 97 -22.15 -17.47 -5.04
N LEU A 98 -22.37 -18.62 -4.44
CA LEU A 98 -23.46 -18.87 -3.49
C LEU A 98 -22.87 -19.31 -2.15
N CYS A 99 -23.44 -18.76 -1.08
CA CYS A 99 -23.03 -19.03 0.30
C CYS A 99 -24.31 -19.07 1.16
N GLY A 100 -24.80 -20.27 1.49
CA GLY A 100 -26.11 -20.42 2.10
C GLY A 100 -27.23 -19.85 1.20
N SER A 101 -27.94 -18.84 1.69
CA SER A 101 -28.95 -18.10 0.90
C SER A 101 -28.41 -16.84 0.20
N TYR A 102 -27.14 -16.50 0.38
CA TYR A 102 -26.47 -15.44 -0.39
C TYR A 102 -26.25 -15.85 -1.84
N ARG A 103 -26.36 -14.86 -2.74
CA ARG A 103 -26.05 -14.97 -4.16
C ARG A 103 -25.40 -13.67 -4.60
N SER A 104 -24.19 -13.73 -5.17
CA SER A 104 -23.56 -12.57 -5.77
C SER A 104 -24.28 -12.11 -7.04
N GLU A 105 -23.96 -10.91 -7.51
CA GLU A 105 -24.26 -10.50 -8.88
C GLU A 105 -23.60 -11.43 -9.91
N ASP A 106 -23.96 -11.24 -11.18
CA ASP A 106 -23.26 -11.86 -12.31
C ASP A 106 -21.91 -11.16 -12.53
N LEU A 107 -20.83 -11.93 -12.36
CA LEU A 107 -19.46 -11.49 -12.51
C LEU A 107 -18.82 -12.18 -13.71
N THR A 108 -17.65 -11.72 -14.14
CA THR A 108 -16.96 -12.34 -15.28
C THR A 108 -15.47 -12.43 -15.05
N PHE A 109 -14.85 -13.48 -15.59
CA PHE A 109 -13.40 -13.61 -15.70
C PHE A 109 -13.02 -14.07 -17.11
N GLN A 110 -11.73 -14.05 -17.42
CA GLN A 110 -11.18 -14.63 -18.65
C GLN A 110 -9.99 -15.53 -18.29
N THR A 111 -9.91 -16.72 -18.88
CA THR A 111 -8.72 -17.60 -18.78
C THR A 111 -7.52 -16.97 -19.46
N ALA A 112 -6.31 -17.43 -19.13
CA ALA A 112 -5.09 -16.87 -19.69
C ALA A 112 -5.07 -16.94 -21.22
N VAL A 113 -4.50 -15.92 -21.84
CA VAL A 113 -4.38 -15.83 -23.30
C VAL A 113 -3.36 -16.84 -23.85
N ARG A 114 -3.41 -17.09 -25.16
CA ARG A 114 -2.36 -17.86 -25.85
C ARG A 114 -1.05 -17.08 -25.92
N PRO A 115 0.11 -17.76 -26.06
CA PRO A 115 1.40 -17.07 -26.16
C PRO A 115 1.51 -16.00 -27.26
N ASP A 116 0.85 -16.19 -28.39
CA ASP A 116 0.86 -15.27 -29.53
C ASP A 116 -0.20 -14.15 -29.45
N SER A 117 -1.10 -14.22 -28.46
CA SER A 117 -2.19 -13.26 -28.32
C SER A 117 -1.76 -12.02 -27.54
N PRO A 118 -2.19 -10.82 -27.96
CA PRO A 118 -1.90 -9.62 -27.23
C PRO A 118 -2.62 -9.64 -25.88
N PHE A 119 -1.98 -9.11 -24.85
CA PHE A 119 -2.59 -8.96 -23.55
C PHE A 119 -2.16 -7.66 -22.87
N THR A 120 -2.78 -7.40 -21.73
CA THR A 120 -2.58 -6.18 -20.98
C THR A 120 -2.62 -6.50 -19.51
N PHE A 121 -1.69 -5.95 -18.75
CA PHE A 121 -1.70 -6.06 -17.29
C PHE A 121 -1.55 -4.70 -16.64
N ILE A 122 -1.98 -4.65 -15.38
CA ILE A 122 -1.83 -3.50 -14.50
C ILE A 122 -0.77 -3.80 -13.44
N TYR A 123 -0.05 -2.76 -13.04
CA TYR A 123 0.84 -2.78 -11.88
C TYR A 123 0.53 -1.59 -10.96
N TYR A 124 0.43 -1.82 -9.66
CA TYR A 124 0.20 -0.82 -8.60
C TYR A 124 0.58 -1.40 -7.23
N GLY A 125 0.58 -0.60 -6.16
CA GLY A 125 0.53 -1.14 -4.79
C GLY A 125 0.65 -0.06 -3.72
N ASP A 126 0.93 -0.48 -2.48
CA ASP A 126 0.99 0.41 -1.31
C ASP A 126 -0.33 1.16 -1.09
N ASN A 127 -1.41 0.40 -0.97
CA ASN A 127 -2.76 0.92 -0.72
C ASN A 127 -3.18 0.81 0.75
N LYS A 128 -2.29 0.30 1.62
CA LYS A 128 -2.54 -0.14 2.99
C LYS A 128 -3.34 0.78 3.90
N SER A 129 -3.32 2.10 3.73
CA SER A 129 -4.03 3.03 4.64
C SER A 129 -4.98 4.02 3.96
N GLY A 130 -5.11 4.00 2.63
CA GLY A 130 -5.93 4.95 1.88
C GLY A 130 -7.10 4.31 1.13
N PRO A 131 -8.08 3.71 1.80
CA PRO A 131 -9.13 2.91 1.17
C PRO A 131 -9.99 3.70 0.16
N HIS A 132 -10.23 5.00 0.41
CA HIS A 132 -10.98 5.84 -0.51
C HIS A 132 -10.23 6.07 -1.82
N MET A 133 -8.92 6.31 -1.75
CA MET A 133 -8.08 6.51 -2.93
C MET A 133 -7.85 5.19 -3.65
N HIS A 134 -7.57 4.11 -2.91
CA HIS A 134 -7.47 2.76 -3.45
C HIS A 134 -8.73 2.38 -4.23
N ARG A 135 -9.94 2.67 -3.71
CA ARG A 135 -11.19 2.39 -4.42
C ARG A 135 -11.34 3.17 -5.72
N LYS A 136 -10.95 4.46 -5.74
CA LYS A 136 -10.94 5.26 -6.97
C LYS A 136 -9.96 4.68 -7.98
N ASN A 137 -8.79 4.29 -7.51
CA ASN A 137 -7.76 3.67 -8.33
C ASN A 137 -8.24 2.33 -8.93
N ALA A 138 -8.84 1.46 -8.11
CA ALA A 138 -9.42 0.19 -8.55
C ALA A 138 -10.50 0.36 -9.64
N LEU A 139 -11.33 1.41 -9.54
CA LEU A 139 -12.30 1.75 -10.58
C LEU A 139 -11.63 2.21 -11.88
N ALA A 140 -10.58 3.02 -11.80
CA ALA A 140 -9.81 3.47 -12.96
C ALA A 140 -9.10 2.29 -13.65
N MET A 141 -8.43 1.42 -12.87
CA MET A 141 -7.78 0.21 -13.36
C MET A 141 -8.79 -0.77 -14.00
N ALA A 142 -9.97 -0.95 -13.40
CA ALA A 142 -11.02 -1.80 -13.96
C ALA A 142 -11.55 -1.28 -15.31
N ALA A 143 -11.57 0.05 -15.50
CA ALA A 143 -11.98 0.66 -16.76
C ALA A 143 -11.02 0.37 -17.93
N GLU A 144 -9.74 0.08 -17.64
CA GLU A 144 -8.75 -0.35 -18.64
C GLU A 144 -9.00 -1.77 -19.16
N ARG A 145 -9.80 -2.57 -18.43
CA ARG A 145 -10.08 -3.98 -18.73
C ARG A 145 -8.81 -4.83 -18.88
N PRO A 146 -7.90 -4.82 -17.89
CA PRO A 146 -6.70 -5.63 -17.95
C PRO A 146 -7.04 -7.12 -17.84
N HIS A 147 -6.11 -7.95 -18.28
CA HIS A 147 -6.22 -9.40 -18.20
C HIS A 147 -5.81 -9.92 -16.83
N ILE A 148 -4.78 -9.32 -16.22
CA ILE A 148 -4.27 -9.61 -14.87
C ILE A 148 -3.83 -8.30 -14.21
N ALA A 149 -3.72 -8.30 -12.89
CA ALA A 149 -3.12 -7.21 -12.12
C ALA A 149 -2.04 -7.77 -11.18
N LEU A 150 -0.90 -7.09 -11.13
CA LEU A 150 0.12 -7.31 -10.12
C LEU A 150 0.02 -6.22 -9.04
N GLN A 151 0.20 -6.59 -7.78
CA GLN A 151 0.16 -5.70 -6.64
C GLN A 151 1.47 -5.80 -5.85
N CYS A 152 2.11 -4.69 -5.48
CA CYS A 152 3.50 -4.72 -4.97
C CYS A 152 3.65 -4.79 -3.44
N GLY A 153 2.74 -5.44 -2.72
CA GLY A 153 2.75 -5.55 -1.26
C GLY A 153 2.14 -4.34 -0.58
N ASP A 154 2.08 -4.39 0.76
CA ASP A 154 1.40 -3.39 1.59
C ASP A 154 -0.08 -3.24 1.19
N LEU A 155 -0.76 -4.39 1.24
CA LEU A 155 -2.20 -4.54 1.01
C LEU A 155 -2.99 -3.95 2.17
N VAL A 156 -2.49 -4.15 3.40
CA VAL A 156 -3.08 -3.70 4.67
C VAL A 156 -2.02 -3.01 5.53
N SER A 157 -2.42 -2.23 6.53
CA SER A 157 -1.43 -1.53 7.38
C SER A 157 -0.79 -2.47 8.41
N ARG A 158 -1.48 -3.55 8.76
CA ARG A 158 -0.95 -4.67 9.54
C ARG A 158 -1.60 -5.98 9.10
N GLY A 159 -0.77 -7.01 8.89
CA GLY A 159 -1.23 -8.34 8.46
C GLY A 159 -2.06 -9.09 9.49
N ASP A 160 -1.82 -8.87 10.78
CA ASP A 160 -2.53 -9.55 11.88
C ASP A 160 -3.92 -8.96 12.19
N VAL A 161 -4.23 -7.74 11.73
CA VAL A 161 -5.51 -7.08 12.02
C VAL A 161 -6.60 -7.50 11.04
N TYR A 162 -7.45 -8.44 11.47
CA TYR A 162 -8.53 -9.02 10.65
C TYR A 162 -9.45 -7.99 9.94
N SER A 163 -9.80 -6.90 10.62
CA SER A 163 -10.73 -5.91 10.08
C SER A 163 -10.12 -5.08 8.94
N GLN A 164 -8.80 -4.92 8.92
CA GLN A 164 -8.08 -4.14 7.90
C GLN A 164 -8.10 -4.83 6.54
N TRP A 165 -8.02 -6.16 6.51
CA TRP A 165 -8.13 -6.93 5.26
C TRP A 165 -9.41 -6.58 4.48
N GLU A 166 -10.56 -6.51 5.16
CA GLU A 166 -11.78 -6.09 4.48
C GLU A 166 -11.75 -4.60 4.16
N ARG A 167 -11.56 -3.75 5.18
CA ARG A 167 -11.78 -2.30 5.06
C ARG A 167 -10.75 -1.58 4.17
N LEU A 168 -9.50 -2.01 4.19
CA LEU A 168 -8.37 -1.35 3.52
C LEU A 168 -8.05 -1.99 2.17
N PHE A 169 -8.30 -3.30 2.03
CA PHE A 169 -7.95 -4.04 0.83
C PHE A 169 -9.15 -4.58 0.03
N PHE A 170 -9.91 -5.53 0.57
CA PHE A 170 -10.93 -6.24 -0.22
C PHE A 170 -12.12 -5.36 -0.62
N THR A 171 -12.71 -4.54 0.27
CA THR A 171 -13.80 -3.63 -0.12
C THR A 171 -13.33 -2.62 -1.17
N PRO A 172 -12.18 -1.92 -0.99
CA PRO A 172 -11.71 -0.96 -1.98
C PRO A 172 -11.33 -1.58 -3.32
N ALA A 173 -10.69 -2.76 -3.32
CA ALA A 173 -10.23 -3.44 -4.53
C ALA A 173 -11.35 -4.16 -5.31
N ALA A 174 -12.50 -4.41 -4.68
CA ALA A 174 -13.60 -5.21 -5.25
C ALA A 174 -13.99 -4.87 -6.71
N PRO A 175 -14.03 -3.60 -7.16
CA PRO A 175 -14.33 -3.28 -8.56
C PRO A 175 -13.36 -3.92 -9.57
N LEU A 176 -12.11 -4.14 -9.17
CA LEU A 176 -11.07 -4.77 -9.99
C LEU A 176 -11.00 -6.27 -9.76
N ILE A 177 -10.77 -6.71 -8.52
CA ILE A 177 -10.36 -8.11 -8.22
C ILE A 177 -11.49 -9.13 -8.35
N SER A 178 -12.75 -8.68 -8.41
CA SER A 178 -13.90 -9.53 -8.74
C SER A 178 -13.98 -9.92 -10.23
N ARG A 179 -13.13 -9.33 -11.08
CA ARG A 179 -13.13 -9.54 -12.54
C ARG A 179 -11.74 -9.77 -13.13
N VAL A 180 -10.71 -9.34 -12.43
CA VAL A 180 -9.31 -9.42 -12.85
C VAL A 180 -8.51 -10.22 -11.81
N PRO A 181 -7.83 -11.31 -12.21
CA PRO A 181 -6.95 -12.07 -11.33
C PRO A 181 -5.80 -11.23 -10.79
N LEU A 182 -5.57 -11.31 -9.48
CA LEU A 182 -4.54 -10.56 -8.77
C LEU A 182 -3.34 -11.43 -8.40
N PHE A 183 -2.13 -10.90 -8.58
CA PHE A 183 -0.87 -11.51 -8.19
C PHE A 183 -0.04 -10.52 -7.33
N PRO A 184 -0.18 -10.55 -5.99
CA PRO A 184 0.55 -9.66 -5.10
C PRO A 184 1.95 -10.17 -4.73
N SER A 185 2.89 -9.26 -4.44
CA SER A 185 4.08 -9.56 -3.62
C SER A 185 3.80 -9.31 -2.15
N LEU A 186 4.64 -9.89 -1.27
CA LEU A 186 4.60 -9.62 0.16
C LEU A 186 5.32 -8.31 0.49
N GLY A 187 4.65 -7.38 1.18
CA GLY A 187 5.20 -6.12 1.71
C GLY A 187 5.51 -6.21 3.20
N ASN A 188 6.20 -5.21 3.75
CA ASN A 188 6.59 -5.25 5.16
C ASN A 188 5.39 -5.09 6.12
N HIS A 189 4.29 -4.50 5.68
CA HIS A 189 3.08 -4.36 6.51
C HIS A 189 2.22 -5.62 6.57
N GLU A 190 2.47 -6.63 5.73
CA GLU A 190 1.82 -7.93 5.88
C GLU A 190 2.35 -8.71 7.11
N GLU A 191 3.46 -8.27 7.72
CA GLU A 191 4.06 -8.84 8.95
C GLU A 191 4.36 -10.36 8.87
N ASN A 192 4.43 -10.91 7.66
CA ASN A 192 4.47 -12.36 7.40
C ASN A 192 3.32 -13.12 8.09
N ASP A 193 2.18 -12.45 8.31
CA ASP A 193 1.05 -13.01 9.05
C ASP A 193 0.32 -14.09 8.26
N GLN A 194 -0.19 -15.09 8.97
CA GLN A 194 -0.92 -16.21 8.39
C GLN A 194 -2.20 -15.78 7.67
N GLN A 195 -2.74 -14.58 7.90
CA GLN A 195 -3.88 -14.08 7.15
C GLN A 195 -3.58 -13.87 5.67
N TYR A 196 -2.39 -13.39 5.33
CA TYR A 196 -1.97 -13.24 3.93
C TYR A 196 -2.11 -14.59 3.20
N PHE A 197 -1.51 -15.65 3.76
CA PHE A 197 -1.52 -17.00 3.21
C PHE A 197 -2.88 -17.72 3.31
N LYS A 198 -3.84 -17.17 4.07
CA LYS A 198 -5.23 -17.69 4.09
C LYS A 198 -6.10 -17.05 3.03
N TYR A 199 -5.85 -15.78 2.72
CA TYR A 199 -6.67 -15.02 1.77
C TYR A 199 -6.16 -15.08 0.35
N LEU A 200 -4.96 -15.60 0.13
CA LEU A 200 -4.37 -15.72 -1.20
C LEU A 200 -4.17 -17.19 -1.54
N SER A 201 -4.36 -17.52 -2.82
CA SER A 201 -4.12 -18.80 -3.47
C SER A 201 -3.23 -18.48 -4.66
N LEU A 202 -1.91 -18.57 -4.47
CA LEU A 202 -0.90 -18.16 -5.45
C LEU A 202 -0.05 -19.36 -5.87
N PRO A 203 0.70 -19.25 -6.99
CA PRO A 203 1.67 -20.28 -7.35
C PRO A 203 2.76 -20.47 -6.28
N GLY A 204 3.47 -21.59 -6.36
CA GLY A 204 4.64 -21.84 -5.52
C GLY A 204 4.31 -21.90 -4.04
N ASN A 205 5.00 -21.09 -3.24
CA ASN A 205 4.82 -21.00 -1.79
C ASN A 205 4.09 -19.71 -1.36
N GLU A 206 3.55 -18.94 -2.32
CA GLU A 206 2.81 -17.68 -2.13
C GLU A 206 3.59 -16.49 -1.54
N SER A 207 4.79 -16.73 -0.99
CA SER A 207 5.76 -15.70 -0.58
C SER A 207 6.59 -15.24 -1.79
N TYR A 208 7.21 -16.19 -2.50
CA TYR A 208 7.92 -15.96 -3.76
C TYR A 208 7.59 -17.06 -4.76
N TYR A 209 7.27 -16.66 -5.99
CA TYR A 209 6.71 -17.55 -6.99
C TYR A 209 6.86 -16.99 -8.40
N SER A 210 6.60 -17.81 -9.41
CA SER A 210 6.58 -17.39 -10.80
C SER A 210 5.39 -17.96 -11.55
N PHE A 211 5.03 -17.34 -12.67
CA PHE A 211 3.99 -17.82 -13.58
C PHE A 211 4.18 -17.27 -14.99
N ASP A 212 3.66 -18.00 -15.98
CA ASP A 212 3.62 -17.55 -17.36
C ASP A 212 2.23 -17.00 -17.71
N TYR A 213 2.19 -15.90 -18.45
CA TYR A 213 0.96 -15.34 -19.02
C TYR A 213 1.24 -14.82 -20.44
N GLY A 214 0.55 -15.36 -21.44
CA GLY A 214 0.88 -15.08 -22.83
C GLY A 214 2.32 -15.50 -23.16
N ASN A 215 3.09 -14.60 -23.79
CA ASN A 215 4.53 -14.79 -24.06
C ASN A 215 5.45 -14.21 -22.97
N ALA A 216 4.91 -13.87 -21.80
CA ALA A 216 5.65 -13.28 -20.70
C ALA A 216 5.78 -14.23 -19.51
N HIS A 217 6.91 -14.13 -18.83
CA HIS A 217 7.19 -14.79 -17.57
C HIS A 217 7.27 -13.74 -16.45
N PHE A 218 6.54 -13.98 -15.37
CA PHE A 218 6.46 -13.10 -14.21
C PHE A 218 7.08 -13.80 -13.01
N VAL A 219 7.97 -13.10 -12.32
CA VAL A 219 8.61 -13.53 -11.08
C VAL A 219 8.20 -12.58 -9.97
N VAL A 220 7.76 -13.11 -8.84
CA VAL A 220 7.40 -12.37 -7.64
C VAL A 220 8.36 -12.79 -6.53
N LEU A 221 9.09 -11.83 -5.95
CA LEU A 221 10.04 -12.07 -4.86
C LEU A 221 9.50 -11.52 -3.54
N ASP A 222 9.83 -12.22 -2.45
CA ASP A 222 9.68 -11.74 -1.08
C ASP A 222 10.96 -11.03 -0.68
N SER A 223 10.91 -9.70 -0.78
CA SER A 223 11.97 -8.83 -0.28
C SER A 223 11.75 -8.39 1.16
N ALA A 224 10.64 -8.77 1.81
CA ALA A 224 10.27 -8.28 3.13
C ALA A 224 10.82 -9.18 4.24
N PHE A 225 10.67 -10.50 4.12
CA PHE A 225 10.93 -11.43 5.22
C PHE A 225 11.87 -12.59 4.86
N THR A 226 11.91 -12.97 3.59
CA THR A 226 12.77 -14.07 3.13
C THR A 226 14.11 -13.54 2.60
N PRO A 227 15.26 -14.07 3.04
CA PRO A 227 16.56 -13.65 2.52
C PRO A 227 16.68 -13.84 1.00
N ILE A 228 17.29 -12.87 0.31
CA ILE A 228 17.57 -12.90 -1.15
C ILE A 228 19.09 -12.84 -1.43
N ASP A 229 19.94 -12.80 -0.40
CA ASP A 229 21.39 -12.77 -0.55
C ASP A 229 21.93 -13.93 -1.40
N GLU A 230 23.10 -13.72 -2.01
CA GLU A 230 23.72 -14.71 -2.89
C GLU A 230 23.97 -16.02 -2.13
N GLY A 231 23.23 -17.07 -2.52
CA GLY A 231 23.33 -18.39 -1.92
C GLY A 231 22.15 -18.77 -1.01
N SER A 232 21.27 -17.83 -0.69
CA SER A 232 19.97 -18.10 -0.05
C SER A 232 19.09 -19.03 -0.91
N GLU A 233 18.05 -19.60 -0.31
CA GLU A 233 17.12 -20.50 -1.01
C GLU A 233 16.35 -19.77 -2.10
N GLN A 234 15.83 -18.57 -1.79
CA GLN A 234 15.11 -17.74 -2.75
C GLN A 234 16.03 -17.29 -3.91
N TRP A 235 17.29 -16.93 -3.63
CA TRP A 235 18.25 -16.60 -4.68
C TRP A 235 18.53 -17.75 -5.64
N LYS A 236 18.80 -18.95 -5.10
CA LYS A 236 19.04 -20.15 -5.91
C LYS A 236 17.81 -20.49 -6.76
N TRP A 237 16.63 -20.38 -6.18
CA TRP A 237 15.36 -20.56 -6.88
C TRP A 237 15.20 -19.55 -8.04
N LEU A 238 15.39 -18.25 -7.77
CA LEU A 238 15.31 -17.18 -8.76
C LEU A 238 16.23 -17.43 -9.96
N VAL A 239 17.49 -17.78 -9.68
CA VAL A 239 18.48 -18.05 -10.73
C VAL A 239 18.05 -19.23 -11.61
N GLU A 240 17.53 -20.31 -11.02
CA GLU A 240 17.11 -21.49 -11.77
C GLU A 240 15.80 -21.26 -12.54
N ASP A 241 14.85 -20.53 -11.96
CA ASP A 241 13.59 -20.14 -12.58
C ASP A 241 13.82 -19.28 -13.84
N LEU A 242 14.56 -18.18 -13.71
CA LEU A 242 14.88 -17.29 -14.83
C LEU A 242 15.71 -17.97 -15.92
N LYS A 243 16.64 -18.85 -15.53
CA LYS A 243 17.47 -19.63 -16.46
C LYS A 243 16.65 -20.61 -17.31
N ASN A 244 15.59 -21.18 -16.73
CA ASN A 244 14.73 -22.15 -17.42
C ASN A 244 13.64 -21.48 -18.28
N SER A 245 13.34 -20.21 -18.03
CA SER A 245 12.34 -19.46 -18.80
C SER A 245 12.81 -19.09 -20.21
N LYS A 246 12.00 -19.45 -21.20
CA LYS A 246 12.16 -19.09 -22.62
C LYS A 246 11.21 -17.98 -23.07
N ALA A 247 10.53 -17.34 -22.13
CA ALA A 247 9.55 -16.30 -22.43
C ALA A 247 10.21 -15.13 -23.18
N THR A 248 9.42 -14.49 -24.04
CA THR A 248 9.86 -13.31 -24.81
C THR A 248 10.07 -12.12 -23.88
N TRP A 249 9.14 -11.94 -22.96
CA TRP A 249 9.17 -10.87 -21.96
C TRP A 249 9.38 -11.47 -20.58
N LYS A 250 10.20 -10.81 -19.76
CA LYS A 250 10.40 -11.21 -18.37
C LYS A 250 10.22 -10.02 -17.44
N PHE A 251 9.36 -10.19 -16.45
CA PHE A 251 9.04 -9.17 -15.45
C PHE A 251 9.35 -9.71 -14.06
N VAL A 252 9.90 -8.85 -13.21
CA VAL A 252 10.14 -9.19 -11.80
C VAL A 252 9.40 -8.18 -10.93
N SER A 253 8.76 -8.63 -9.85
CA SER A 253 8.00 -7.80 -8.91
C SER A 253 8.45 -8.10 -7.48
N PHE A 254 8.77 -7.07 -6.70
CA PHE A 254 9.06 -7.20 -5.26
C PHE A 254 8.97 -5.86 -4.54
N HIS A 255 8.61 -5.90 -3.26
CA HIS A 255 8.22 -4.72 -2.51
C HIS A 255 9.29 -3.60 -2.43
N HIS A 256 10.51 -3.87 -1.98
CA HIS A 256 11.52 -2.82 -1.70
C HIS A 256 12.34 -2.43 -2.95
N PRO A 257 12.31 -1.17 -3.42
CA PRO A 257 13.05 -0.77 -4.61
C PRO A 257 14.57 -0.66 -4.41
N PRO A 258 15.38 -1.26 -5.31
CA PRO A 258 16.84 -1.07 -5.31
C PRO A 258 17.25 0.30 -5.88
N PHE A 259 16.42 0.92 -6.71
CA PHE A 259 16.63 2.26 -7.26
C PHE A 259 15.44 3.14 -6.90
N THR A 260 15.67 4.13 -6.05
CA THR A 260 14.68 5.12 -5.64
C THR A 260 15.34 6.49 -5.47
N SER A 261 14.56 7.54 -5.67
CA SER A 261 14.87 8.94 -5.35
C SER A 261 13.92 9.49 -4.29
N GLY A 262 13.05 8.66 -3.72
CA GLY A 262 12.16 8.99 -2.61
C GLY A 262 12.82 8.87 -1.24
N GLY A 263 11.99 8.97 -0.20
CA GLY A 263 12.39 8.73 1.18
C GLY A 263 13.11 7.38 1.34
N ASN A 264 14.10 7.33 2.23
CA ASN A 264 14.87 6.11 2.55
C ASN A 264 15.82 5.62 1.44
N TYR A 265 16.34 6.52 0.60
CA TYR A 265 17.42 6.19 -0.34
C TYR A 265 18.62 5.53 0.36
N TYR A 266 18.99 6.03 1.54
CA TYR A 266 20.13 5.60 2.32
C TYR A 266 19.82 4.38 3.20
N SER A 267 19.30 3.30 2.60
CA SER A 267 19.01 2.03 3.28
C SER A 267 19.90 0.90 2.76
N LYS A 268 20.61 0.20 3.64
CA LYS A 268 21.47 -0.95 3.29
C LYS A 268 20.73 -2.03 2.56
N LYS A 269 19.50 -2.34 2.97
CA LYS A 269 18.66 -3.32 2.28
C LYS A 269 18.53 -3.00 0.80
N ARG A 270 18.30 -1.73 0.45
CA ARG A 270 18.18 -1.30 -0.96
C ARG A 270 19.50 -1.39 -1.70
N ILE A 271 20.59 -1.00 -1.06
CA ILE A 271 21.94 -1.10 -1.64
C ILE A 271 22.33 -2.57 -1.87
N GLU A 272 22.01 -3.46 -0.93
CA GLU A 272 22.21 -4.89 -1.09
C GLU A 272 21.40 -5.41 -2.29
N LEU A 273 20.11 -5.11 -2.37
CA LEU A 273 19.27 -5.47 -3.51
C LEU A 273 19.81 -4.91 -4.84
N LYS A 274 20.28 -3.65 -4.85
CA LYS A 274 20.90 -2.98 -6.01
C LYS A 274 22.20 -3.64 -6.43
N ARG A 275 22.95 -4.25 -5.51
CA ARG A 275 24.19 -4.98 -5.84
C ARG A 275 23.93 -6.38 -6.35
N ILE A 276 23.00 -7.11 -5.73
CA ILE A 276 22.80 -8.53 -6.01
C ILE A 276 21.90 -8.76 -7.21
N LEU A 277 20.78 -8.05 -7.34
CA LEU A 277 19.72 -8.40 -8.30
C LEU A 277 20.05 -8.03 -9.76
N PRO A 278 20.56 -6.82 -10.08
CA PRO A 278 20.79 -6.44 -11.48
C PRO A 278 21.69 -7.40 -12.27
N PRO A 279 22.80 -7.93 -11.70
CA PRO A 279 23.59 -8.95 -12.39
C PRO A 279 22.81 -10.21 -12.79
N VAL A 280 21.87 -10.68 -11.97
CA VAL A 280 21.04 -11.83 -12.34
C VAL A 280 19.99 -11.44 -13.37
N PHE A 281 19.37 -10.28 -13.22
CA PHE A 281 18.34 -9.80 -14.13
C PHE A 281 18.88 -9.59 -15.55
N ASP A 282 20.04 -8.95 -15.68
CA ASP A 282 20.76 -8.77 -16.95
C ASP A 282 21.09 -10.12 -17.62
N LYS A 283 21.66 -11.04 -16.84
CA LYS A 283 22.13 -12.34 -17.34
C LYS A 283 21.02 -13.18 -17.95
N TYR A 284 19.81 -13.08 -17.40
CA TYR A 284 18.66 -13.87 -17.84
C TYR A 284 17.62 -13.07 -18.63
N GLY A 285 17.91 -11.80 -18.92
CA GLY A 285 17.12 -10.95 -19.82
C GLY A 285 15.77 -10.55 -19.24
N VAL A 286 15.75 -10.08 -17.99
CA VAL A 286 14.62 -9.34 -17.41
C VAL A 286 14.48 -8.01 -18.15
N ASP A 287 13.25 -7.62 -18.48
CA ASP A 287 12.98 -6.36 -19.19
C ASP A 287 12.63 -5.23 -18.23
N ILE A 288 11.72 -5.50 -17.28
CA ILE A 288 11.27 -4.52 -16.29
C ILE A 288 11.19 -5.19 -14.91
N ALA A 289 11.73 -4.52 -13.90
CA ALA A 289 11.52 -4.83 -12.50
C ALA A 289 10.61 -3.76 -11.86
N PHE A 290 9.60 -4.19 -11.14
CA PHE A 290 8.61 -3.31 -10.51
C PHE A 290 8.63 -3.44 -8.99
N HIS A 291 8.34 -2.33 -8.31
CA HIS A 291 8.45 -2.19 -6.86
C HIS A 291 7.30 -1.36 -6.26
N GLY A 292 7.16 -1.45 -4.94
CA GLY A 292 6.29 -0.63 -4.11
C GLY A 292 7.09 0.15 -3.08
N HIS A 293 6.59 0.16 -1.84
CA HIS A 293 7.17 0.69 -0.60
C HIS A 293 7.35 2.21 -0.55
N ASP A 294 7.90 2.80 -1.61
CA ASP A 294 7.97 4.25 -1.78
C ASP A 294 6.67 4.74 -2.41
N HIS A 295 6.00 5.66 -1.71
CA HIS A 295 4.65 6.07 -2.06
C HIS A 295 4.62 7.14 -3.16
N ASP A 296 5.22 6.81 -4.30
CA ASP A 296 5.32 7.66 -5.47
C ASP A 296 5.34 6.84 -6.77
N TYR A 297 5.52 7.54 -7.89
CA TYR A 297 5.91 6.92 -9.15
C TYR A 297 7.31 7.37 -9.53
N GLU A 298 8.20 6.41 -9.79
CA GLU A 298 9.51 6.65 -10.37
C GLU A 298 9.85 5.58 -11.40
N ARG A 299 10.42 5.99 -12.53
CA ARG A 299 11.00 5.10 -13.53
C ARG A 299 12.44 5.49 -13.79
N THR A 300 13.31 4.49 -13.80
CA THR A 300 14.71 4.67 -14.19
C THR A 300 14.86 4.78 -15.71
N ARG A 301 15.98 5.34 -16.15
CA ARG A 301 16.56 4.99 -17.44
C ARG A 301 16.86 3.48 -17.44
N PRO A 302 16.93 2.80 -18.59
CA PRO A 302 17.43 1.42 -18.61
C PRO A 302 18.80 1.37 -17.92
N ILE A 303 19.06 0.34 -17.13
CA ILE A 303 20.32 0.12 -16.42
C ILE A 303 20.90 -1.21 -16.87
N ILE A 304 22.22 -1.24 -17.08
CA ILE A 304 22.97 -2.44 -17.44
C ILE A 304 24.15 -2.62 -16.49
N SER A 305 24.20 -3.77 -15.84
CA SER A 305 25.29 -4.21 -14.96
C SER A 305 26.38 -5.00 -15.69
N GLN A 306 26.06 -5.67 -16.80
CA GLN A 306 26.98 -6.53 -17.55
C GLN A 306 27.07 -6.15 -19.03
N ASN A 307 28.28 -5.89 -19.51
CA ASN A 307 28.50 -5.59 -20.94
C ASN A 307 27.98 -6.74 -21.84
N GLY A 308 27.15 -6.39 -22.82
CA GLY A 308 26.57 -7.36 -23.76
C GLY A 308 25.28 -8.03 -23.28
N ALA A 309 24.82 -7.76 -22.06
CA ALA A 309 23.48 -8.13 -21.61
C ALA A 309 22.41 -7.17 -22.16
N ARG A 310 21.13 -7.47 -21.89
CA ARG A 310 20.01 -6.57 -22.16
C ARG A 310 19.72 -5.74 -20.91
N PRO A 311 19.55 -4.41 -21.01
CA PRO A 311 19.31 -3.57 -19.85
C PRO A 311 17.90 -3.73 -19.28
N VAL A 312 17.78 -3.50 -17.98
CA VAL A 312 16.55 -3.58 -17.19
C VAL A 312 16.06 -2.17 -16.87
N THR A 313 14.75 -1.93 -17.00
CA THR A 313 14.12 -0.72 -16.45
C THR A 313 13.55 -1.04 -15.07
N TYR A 314 13.78 -0.18 -14.08
CA TYR A 314 13.23 -0.32 -12.73
C TYR A 314 12.13 0.72 -12.52
N ILE A 315 11.02 0.31 -11.89
CA ILE A 315 9.85 1.16 -11.67
C ILE A 315 9.37 1.04 -10.23
N VAL A 316 9.37 2.16 -9.52
CA VAL A 316 8.64 2.35 -8.25
C VAL A 316 7.20 2.72 -8.60
N ASN A 317 6.24 1.99 -8.05
CA ASN A 317 4.81 2.22 -8.27
C ASN A 317 3.99 2.04 -6.97
N GLY A 318 4.48 2.59 -5.85
CA GLY A 318 3.79 2.54 -4.55
C GLY A 318 2.74 3.64 -4.36
N ASN A 319 2.19 4.17 -5.43
CA ASN A 319 1.21 5.25 -5.42
C ASN A 319 -0.25 4.76 -5.52
N GLY A 320 -0.54 3.56 -5.00
CA GLY A 320 -1.81 2.87 -5.18
C GLY A 320 -2.95 3.35 -4.30
N GLY A 321 -2.65 3.95 -3.14
CA GLY A 321 -3.69 4.56 -2.29
C GLY A 321 -3.21 5.17 -0.97
N THR A 322 -2.11 4.71 -0.39
CA THR A 322 -1.51 5.28 0.84
C THR A 322 -1.02 6.71 0.58
N PRO A 323 -1.10 7.64 1.56
CA PRO A 323 -0.59 9.00 1.41
C PRO A 323 0.80 9.06 0.79
N LEU A 324 0.97 9.93 -0.22
CA LEU A 324 2.15 9.95 -1.06
C LEU A 324 3.34 10.56 -0.32
N ARG A 325 4.53 10.08 -0.66
CA ARG A 325 5.80 10.58 -0.14
C ARG A 325 6.51 11.41 -1.20
N TYR A 326 7.43 12.26 -0.75
CA TYR A 326 8.28 13.00 -1.68
C TYR A 326 9.07 12.04 -2.59
N VAL A 327 9.32 12.49 -3.82
CA VAL A 327 10.26 11.84 -4.73
C VAL A 327 11.10 12.90 -5.43
N GLY A 328 12.41 12.71 -5.39
CA GLY A 328 13.40 13.55 -6.05
C GLY A 328 13.75 13.05 -7.45
N LYS A 329 14.96 13.40 -7.87
CA LYS A 329 15.60 12.85 -9.08
C LYS A 329 17.06 12.56 -8.78
N ARG A 330 17.54 11.44 -9.30
CA ARG A 330 18.95 11.06 -9.32
C ARG A 330 19.40 10.84 -10.77
N GLU A 331 20.68 10.56 -10.97
CA GLU A 331 21.26 10.43 -12.31
C GLU A 331 20.60 9.33 -13.17
N TRP A 332 20.00 8.33 -12.52
CA TRP A 332 19.25 7.25 -13.17
C TRP A 332 17.78 7.54 -13.39
N THR A 333 17.21 8.60 -12.82
CA THR A 333 15.77 8.89 -12.93
C THR A 333 15.43 9.34 -14.35
N ALA A 334 14.62 8.55 -15.06
CA ALA A 334 14.02 8.98 -16.33
C ALA A 334 12.78 9.83 -16.08
N TYR A 335 11.95 9.44 -15.11
CA TYR A 335 10.76 10.17 -14.70
C TYR A 335 10.47 9.90 -13.23
N SER A 336 9.98 10.90 -12.50
CA SER A 336 9.44 10.75 -11.15
C SER A 336 8.33 11.77 -10.92
N GLU A 337 7.26 11.36 -10.24
CA GLU A 337 6.17 12.24 -9.85
C GLU A 337 5.46 11.69 -8.60
N ARG A 338 5.27 12.59 -7.61
CA ARG A 338 4.42 12.33 -6.45
C ARG A 338 2.96 12.47 -6.87
N VAL A 339 2.33 11.35 -7.26
CA VAL A 339 0.92 11.33 -7.70
C VAL A 339 0.30 9.95 -7.52
N PHE A 340 -0.98 9.87 -7.16
CA PHE A 340 -1.73 8.61 -7.10
C PHE A 340 -1.97 8.04 -8.50
N GLY A 341 -1.80 6.74 -8.67
CA GLY A 341 -1.94 6.13 -9.98
C GLY A 341 -1.66 4.64 -10.06
N TYR A 342 -1.45 4.20 -11.30
CA TYR A 342 -1.16 2.83 -11.69
C TYR A 342 -0.38 2.82 -13.00
N THR A 343 0.28 1.70 -13.30
CA THR A 343 0.92 1.47 -14.59
C THR A 343 0.14 0.45 -15.41
N LEU A 344 -0.10 0.78 -16.67
CA LEU A 344 -0.76 -0.06 -17.66
C LEU A 344 0.25 -0.54 -18.70
N VAL A 345 0.41 -1.84 -18.84
CA VAL A 345 1.37 -2.45 -19.77
C VAL A 345 0.62 -3.29 -20.80
N ARG A 346 0.87 -3.01 -22.08
CA ARG A 346 0.29 -3.72 -23.22
C ARG A 346 1.39 -4.49 -23.95
N ILE A 347 1.16 -5.78 -24.15
CA ILE A 347 2.08 -6.67 -24.85
C ILE A 347 1.43 -7.12 -26.14
N ASN A 348 2.15 -6.93 -27.26
CA ASN A 348 1.75 -7.40 -28.57
C ASN A 348 2.97 -8.00 -29.29
N GLY A 349 3.13 -9.33 -29.17
CA GLY A 349 4.29 -10.03 -29.73
C GLY A 349 5.60 -9.49 -29.15
N LEU A 350 6.42 -8.86 -30.01
CA LEU A 350 7.73 -8.30 -29.68
C LEU A 350 7.69 -6.82 -29.25
N ARG A 351 6.50 -6.24 -29.12
CA ARG A 351 6.33 -4.84 -28.69
C ARG A 351 5.63 -4.75 -27.34
N LEU A 352 6.21 -3.94 -26.45
CA LEU A 352 5.69 -3.55 -25.14
C LEU A 352 5.42 -2.05 -25.13
N GLU A 353 4.24 -1.66 -24.69
CA GLU A 353 3.88 -0.26 -24.44
C GLU A 353 3.40 -0.10 -23.00
N LEU A 354 4.04 0.80 -22.28
CA LEU A 354 3.76 1.11 -20.88
C LEU A 354 3.28 2.56 -20.78
N GLU A 355 2.19 2.77 -20.05
CA GLU A 355 1.68 4.09 -19.67
C GLU A 355 1.48 4.12 -18.15
N ALA A 356 2.17 5.03 -17.46
CA ALA A 356 1.83 5.37 -16.09
C ALA A 356 0.70 6.40 -16.10
N LYS A 357 -0.34 6.15 -15.32
CA LYS A 357 -1.57 6.94 -15.32
C LYS A 357 -1.96 7.32 -13.91
N THR A 358 -2.40 8.56 -13.77
CA THR A 358 -3.08 9.00 -12.56
C THR A 358 -4.48 8.39 -12.45
N VAL A 359 -5.06 8.45 -11.26
CA VAL A 359 -6.43 7.96 -10.98
C VAL A 359 -7.50 8.66 -11.83
N ASP A 360 -7.26 9.90 -12.29
CA ASP A 360 -8.19 10.63 -13.17
C ASP A 360 -7.99 10.34 -14.68
N GLY A 361 -7.01 9.49 -15.01
CA GLY A 361 -6.74 9.03 -16.37
C GLY A 361 -5.67 9.84 -17.11
N ARG A 362 -5.09 10.90 -16.53
CA ARG A 362 -3.93 11.58 -17.13
C ARG A 362 -2.74 10.63 -17.21
N VAL A 363 -2.20 10.46 -18.42
CA VAL A 363 -0.93 9.75 -18.66
C VAL A 363 0.21 10.67 -18.23
N ILE A 364 1.03 10.21 -17.27
CA ILE A 364 2.17 10.97 -16.73
C ILE A 364 3.49 10.55 -17.36
N ASP A 365 3.60 9.28 -17.74
CA ASP A 365 4.82 8.74 -18.30
C ASP A 365 4.54 7.63 -19.31
N ARG A 366 5.48 7.42 -20.23
CA ARG A 366 5.40 6.43 -21.31
C ARG A 366 6.74 5.75 -21.54
N LEU A 367 6.69 4.46 -21.81
CA LEU A 367 7.83 3.67 -22.29
C LEU A 367 7.37 2.73 -23.40
N VAL A 368 8.19 2.62 -24.46
CA VAL A 368 8.02 1.61 -25.50
C VAL A 368 9.31 0.80 -25.59
N ILE A 369 9.20 -0.52 -25.56
CA ILE A 369 10.27 -1.44 -25.87
C ILE A 369 9.82 -2.29 -27.05
N ASP A 370 10.52 -2.20 -28.18
CA ASP A 370 10.16 -2.93 -29.41
C ASP A 370 11.31 -3.82 -29.86
N LYS A 371 11.28 -5.09 -29.44
CA LYS A 371 12.26 -6.11 -29.84
C LYS A 371 12.13 -6.52 -31.32
N GLY A 372 11.05 -6.11 -31.99
CA GLY A 372 10.77 -6.40 -33.39
C GLY A 372 11.33 -5.34 -34.35
N ASP A 373 11.58 -4.12 -33.87
CA ASP A 373 12.25 -3.04 -34.61
C ASP A 373 13.70 -2.88 -34.14
N PRO A 374 14.71 -3.34 -34.91
CA PRO A 374 16.11 -3.25 -34.51
C PRO A 374 16.62 -1.82 -34.26
N THR A 375 15.96 -0.80 -34.82
CA THR A 375 16.35 0.60 -34.64
C THR A 375 15.88 1.10 -33.28
N GLU A 376 14.61 0.85 -32.94
CA GLU A 376 14.06 1.25 -31.65
C GLU A 376 14.65 0.43 -30.50
N ASP A 377 14.85 -0.89 -30.69
CA ASP A 377 15.53 -1.73 -29.70
C ASP A 377 16.95 -1.24 -29.40
N ARG A 378 17.70 -0.87 -30.45
CA ARG A 378 19.06 -0.31 -30.29
C ARG A 378 19.04 1.00 -29.50
N LYS A 379 18.09 1.90 -29.75
CA LYS A 379 17.97 3.16 -28.99
C LYS A 379 17.72 2.90 -27.51
N TYR A 380 16.87 1.94 -27.18
CA TYR A 380 16.62 1.54 -25.79
C TYR A 380 17.91 1.02 -25.12
N VAL A 381 18.65 0.15 -25.82
CA VAL A 381 19.91 -0.42 -25.30
C VAL A 381 21.01 0.65 -25.15
N GLU A 382 21.18 1.53 -26.13
CA GLU A 382 22.19 2.59 -26.11
C GLU A 382 21.88 3.69 -25.08
N ALA A 383 20.62 3.87 -24.70
CA ALA A 383 20.21 4.79 -23.64
C ALA A 383 20.58 4.29 -22.23
N ALA A 384 21.01 3.03 -22.09
CA ALA A 384 21.25 2.39 -20.81
C ALA A 384 22.41 3.03 -20.04
N LEU A 385 22.19 3.26 -18.76
CA LEU A 385 23.22 3.63 -17.80
C LEU A 385 23.95 2.38 -17.33
N LYS A 386 25.26 2.48 -17.22
CA LYS A 386 26.05 1.40 -16.64
C LYS A 386 25.91 1.41 -15.12
N LEU A 387 25.62 0.28 -14.50
CA LEU A 387 25.51 0.17 -13.05
C LEU A 387 26.81 0.62 -12.36
N GLU A 388 27.96 0.25 -12.90
CA GLU A 388 29.29 0.67 -12.39
C GLU A 388 29.53 2.19 -12.42
N SER A 389 28.74 2.94 -13.22
CA SER A 389 28.81 4.40 -13.24
C SER A 389 27.97 5.06 -12.14
N ILE A 390 27.03 4.31 -11.56
CA ILE A 390 26.20 4.77 -10.46
C ILE A 390 26.99 4.62 -9.16
N LYS A 391 27.31 5.74 -8.52
CA LYS A 391 28.10 5.73 -7.28
C LYS A 391 27.19 5.69 -6.07
N ASP A 392 27.24 4.58 -5.34
CA ASP A 392 26.61 4.47 -4.04
C ASP A 392 27.55 4.97 -2.94
N PRO A 393 27.09 5.84 -2.03
CA PRO A 393 27.87 6.31 -0.90
C PRO A 393 27.86 5.26 0.22
N ILE A 394 28.34 4.04 -0.06
CA ILE A 394 28.21 2.86 0.82
C ILE A 394 28.77 3.14 2.21
N GLU A 395 29.97 3.72 2.30
CA GLU A 395 30.60 4.04 3.60
C GLU A 395 29.78 5.08 4.38
N ALA A 396 29.12 6.02 3.70
CA ALA A 396 28.23 6.98 4.36
C ALA A 396 26.96 6.29 4.88
N ILE A 397 26.40 5.35 4.12
CA ILE A 397 25.20 4.58 4.50
C ILE A 397 25.51 3.68 5.70
N GLU A 398 26.62 2.92 5.66
CA GLU A 398 27.03 2.06 6.77
C GLU A 398 27.21 2.87 8.06
N LEU A 399 27.83 4.05 7.97
CA LEU A 399 27.97 4.95 9.11
C LEU A 399 26.64 5.52 9.60
N ALA A 400 25.71 5.85 8.69
CA ALA A 400 24.40 6.37 9.04
C ALA A 400 23.54 5.32 9.74
N GLU A 401 23.53 4.07 9.26
CA GLU A 401 22.79 2.99 9.92
C GLU A 401 23.34 2.66 11.30
N GLU A 402 24.67 2.56 11.45
CA GLU A 402 25.26 2.39 12.78
C GLU A 402 24.96 3.59 13.70
N ALA A 403 24.69 4.78 13.13
CA ALA A 403 24.26 5.95 13.89
C ALA A 403 22.77 5.86 14.26
N GLU A 404 21.91 5.38 13.36
CA GLU A 404 20.48 5.12 13.60
C GLU A 404 20.27 4.08 14.71
N ASP A 405 21.05 2.98 14.72
CA ASP A 405 21.03 1.99 15.82
C ASP A 405 21.34 2.64 17.19
N LEU A 406 22.15 3.71 17.20
CA LEU A 406 22.43 4.48 18.41
C LEU A 406 21.31 5.50 18.69
N VAL A 407 20.67 6.07 17.68
CA VAL A 407 19.49 6.94 17.83
C VAL A 407 18.36 6.17 18.50
N ASP A 408 18.07 4.94 18.09
CA ASP A 408 17.05 4.09 18.73
C ASP A 408 17.34 3.91 20.23
N GLN A 409 18.60 3.62 20.58
CA GLN A 409 19.01 3.52 21.98
C GLN A 409 18.91 4.86 22.72
N VAL A 410 19.16 5.98 22.03
CA VAL A 410 19.02 7.33 22.57
C VAL A 410 17.57 7.66 22.86
N GLU A 411 16.63 7.26 22.01
CA GLU A 411 15.19 7.46 22.25
C GLU A 411 14.72 6.72 23.51
N ASP A 412 15.22 5.50 23.73
CA ASP A 412 14.88 4.69 24.91
C ASP A 412 15.51 5.23 26.21
N THR A 413 16.72 5.79 26.15
CA THR A 413 17.54 6.09 27.34
C THR A 413 17.72 7.57 27.63
N ASN A 414 17.49 8.43 26.64
CA ASN A 414 17.86 9.85 26.64
C ASN A 414 19.36 10.08 26.96
N ASP A 415 20.24 9.15 26.56
CA ASP A 415 21.67 9.22 26.85
C ASP A 415 22.40 10.20 25.91
N LYS A 416 22.81 11.34 26.47
CA LYS A 416 23.55 12.39 25.73
C LYS A 416 24.92 11.94 25.21
N ALA A 417 25.56 10.95 25.83
CA ALA A 417 26.83 10.42 25.32
C ALA A 417 26.62 9.57 24.06
N LEU A 418 25.56 8.74 24.04
CA LEU A 418 25.16 8.01 22.84
C LEU A 418 24.74 8.98 21.73
N ALA A 419 23.97 10.01 22.06
CA ALA A 419 23.57 11.05 21.10
C ALA A 419 24.78 11.78 20.48
N ALA A 420 25.79 12.11 21.28
CA ALA A 420 27.01 12.73 20.78
C ALA A 420 27.82 11.78 19.87
N LYS A 421 27.80 10.47 20.15
CA LYS A 421 28.43 9.45 19.31
C LYS A 421 27.71 9.34 17.96
N ALA A 422 26.39 9.19 17.96
CA ALA A 422 25.55 9.14 16.76
C ALA A 422 25.77 10.40 15.90
N LEU A 423 25.76 11.58 16.52
CA LEU A 423 26.02 12.86 15.85
C LEU A 423 27.38 12.86 15.14
N GLY A 424 28.42 12.31 15.76
CA GLY A 424 29.74 12.21 15.15
C GLY A 424 29.79 11.27 13.94
N MET A 425 28.92 10.27 13.90
CA MET A 425 28.82 9.31 12.80
C MET A 425 28.04 9.89 11.62
N PHE A 426 26.90 10.55 11.86
CA PHE A 426 26.19 11.29 10.81
C PHE A 426 27.04 12.42 10.20
N ASN A 427 27.84 13.12 11.01
CA ASN A 427 28.78 14.12 10.47
C ASN A 427 29.76 13.48 9.47
N LYS A 428 30.34 12.33 9.78
CA LYS A 428 31.25 11.61 8.87
C LYS A 428 30.53 11.10 7.63
N ALA A 429 29.30 10.57 7.80
CA ALA A 429 28.47 10.16 6.68
C ALA A 429 28.22 11.33 5.71
N PHE A 430 27.90 12.51 6.24
CA PHE A 430 27.71 13.72 5.45
C PHE A 430 29.02 14.23 4.82
N GLU A 431 30.17 14.08 5.47
CA GLU A 431 31.48 14.40 4.86
C GLU A 431 31.79 13.51 3.65
N LEU A 432 31.36 12.24 3.70
CA LEU A 432 31.51 11.28 2.61
C LEU A 432 30.51 11.53 1.47
N ASP A 433 29.29 11.94 1.79
CA ASP A 433 28.28 12.36 0.83
C ASP A 433 27.59 13.68 1.26
N PRO A 434 28.07 14.83 0.76
CA PRO A 434 27.49 16.14 1.07
C PRO A 434 26.09 16.39 0.50
N THR A 435 25.48 15.40 -0.17
CA THR A 435 24.09 15.46 -0.66
C THR A 435 23.09 14.72 0.24
N PHE A 436 23.56 14.10 1.32
CA PHE A 436 22.77 13.33 2.28
C PHE A 436 21.98 14.24 3.22
N ALA A 437 20.87 14.80 2.75
CA ALA A 437 20.04 15.75 3.49
C ALA A 437 19.37 15.13 4.72
N GLU A 438 19.01 13.85 4.65
CA GLU A 438 18.39 13.09 5.73
C GLU A 438 19.32 13.00 6.95
N ALA A 439 20.64 12.79 6.73
CA ALA A 439 21.63 12.84 7.80
C ALA A 439 21.69 14.20 8.51
N LEU A 440 21.47 15.31 7.79
CA LEU A 440 21.41 16.65 8.42
C LEU A 440 20.18 16.80 9.32
N VAL A 441 19.05 16.20 8.98
CA VAL A 441 17.85 16.21 9.83
C VAL A 441 18.11 15.42 11.10
N GLU A 442 18.70 14.23 11.00
CA GLU A 442 19.08 13.45 12.19
C GLU A 442 20.13 14.17 13.06
N MET A 443 21.13 14.80 12.45
CA MET A 443 22.06 15.67 13.17
C MET A 443 21.33 16.83 13.87
N GLY A 444 20.28 17.39 13.28
CA GLY A 444 19.46 18.43 13.87
C GLY A 444 18.73 17.95 15.13
N LYS A 445 18.01 16.82 15.03
CA LYS A 445 17.33 16.16 16.16
C LYS A 445 18.30 15.86 17.31
N LEU A 446 19.44 15.25 17.02
CA LEU A 446 20.49 14.96 18.00
C LEU A 446 21.05 16.23 18.65
N ASN A 447 21.23 17.32 17.89
CA ASN A 447 21.66 18.59 18.46
C ASN A 447 20.60 19.21 19.38
N ARG A 448 19.30 19.06 19.11
CA ARG A 448 18.24 19.46 20.06
C ARG A 448 18.38 18.72 21.39
N LEU A 449 18.55 17.40 21.34
CA LEU A 449 18.74 16.57 22.53
C LEU A 449 19.98 16.95 23.35
N LEU A 450 21.03 17.41 22.68
CA LEU A 450 22.27 17.88 23.28
C LEU A 450 22.20 19.34 23.77
N ASP A 451 21.01 19.96 23.79
CA ASP A 451 20.76 21.37 24.12
C ASP A 451 21.51 22.36 23.21
N LYS A 452 21.83 21.97 21.97
CA LYS A 452 22.53 22.77 20.95
C LYS A 452 21.56 23.23 19.86
N GLU A 453 20.48 23.85 20.28
CA GLU A 453 19.35 24.22 19.41
C GLU A 453 19.73 25.16 18.25
N ALA A 454 20.71 26.06 18.42
CA ALA A 454 21.19 26.91 17.34
C ALA A 454 21.83 26.09 16.19
N LEU A 455 22.57 25.02 16.53
CA LEU A 455 23.12 24.11 15.54
C LEU A 455 22.03 23.26 14.89
N ALA A 456 21.00 22.87 15.65
CA ALA A 456 19.87 22.13 15.10
C ALA A 456 19.17 22.91 13.98
N VAL A 457 18.84 24.17 14.23
CA VAL A 457 18.25 25.08 13.23
C VAL A 457 19.15 25.25 12.01
N GLU A 458 20.47 25.35 12.20
CA GLU A 458 21.42 25.40 11.08
C GLU A 458 21.38 24.12 10.24
N GLN A 459 21.34 22.94 10.86
CA GLN A 459 21.27 21.68 10.11
C GLN A 459 19.94 21.51 9.36
N PHE A 460 18.81 21.83 9.98
CA PHE A 460 17.51 21.79 9.29
C PHE A 460 17.47 22.76 8.11
N GLN A 461 18.03 23.97 8.25
CA GLN A 461 18.14 24.91 7.14
C GLN A 461 19.01 24.36 6.00
N ARG A 462 20.17 23.76 6.32
CA ARG A 462 21.04 23.14 5.32
C ARG A 462 20.37 21.95 4.63
N ALA A 463 19.59 21.15 5.36
CA ALA A 463 18.80 20.06 4.79
C ALA A 463 17.79 20.59 3.76
N MET A 464 17.06 21.66 4.09
CA MET A 464 16.14 22.34 3.17
C MET A 464 16.86 22.97 1.96
N ASP A 465 18.10 23.44 2.12
CA ASP A 465 18.87 24.01 1.00
C ASP A 465 19.34 22.93 0.01
N ILE A 466 19.66 21.73 0.50
CA ILE A 466 20.10 20.58 -0.32
C ILE A 466 18.90 19.89 -0.97
N LEU A 467 17.86 19.62 -0.18
CA LEU A 467 16.65 18.93 -0.62
C LEU A 467 15.40 19.73 -0.22
N PRO A 468 15.04 20.79 -0.98
CA PRO A 468 13.91 21.67 -0.64
C PRO A 468 12.53 21.00 -0.63
N VAL A 469 12.45 19.76 -1.10
CA VAL A 469 11.21 18.97 -1.14
C VAL A 469 11.20 17.86 -0.08
N TYR A 470 12.12 17.88 0.88
CA TYR A 470 12.16 16.92 1.98
C TYR A 470 11.27 17.40 3.15
N PRO A 471 10.17 16.71 3.46
CA PRO A 471 9.18 17.17 4.45
C PRO A 471 9.73 17.25 5.88
N ASP A 472 10.49 16.26 6.33
CA ASP A 472 10.96 16.14 7.72
C ASP A 472 11.76 17.37 8.17
N SER A 473 12.51 17.99 7.24
CA SER A 473 13.25 19.22 7.53
C SER A 473 12.36 20.43 7.85
N TYR A 474 11.14 20.48 7.29
CA TYR A 474 10.15 21.51 7.58
C TYR A 474 9.38 21.23 8.87
N GLU A 475 9.05 19.96 9.12
CA GLU A 475 8.40 19.49 10.35
C GLU A 475 9.27 19.82 11.56
N GLU A 476 10.51 19.32 11.57
CA GLU A 476 11.45 19.55 12.67
C GLU A 476 11.75 21.03 12.91
N MET A 477 11.85 21.82 11.84
CA MET A 477 12.02 23.27 11.95
C MET A 477 10.76 23.94 12.52
N ALA A 478 9.56 23.52 12.11
CA ALA A 478 8.30 24.07 12.63
C ALA A 478 8.18 23.83 14.14
N ASP A 479 8.57 22.64 14.60
CA ASP A 479 8.54 22.23 16.00
C ASP A 479 9.51 23.04 16.86
N VAL A 480 10.77 23.17 16.43
CA VAL A 480 11.76 23.99 17.15
C VAL A 480 11.30 25.45 17.26
N LEU A 481 10.76 26.02 16.19
CA LEU A 481 10.25 27.39 16.20
C LEU A 481 9.04 27.54 17.13
N LEU A 482 8.17 26.51 17.20
CA LEU A 482 7.03 26.50 18.12
C LEU A 482 7.51 26.49 19.58
N GLU A 483 8.51 25.69 19.92
CA GLU A 483 9.12 25.64 21.26
C GLU A 483 9.72 26.98 21.69
N ARG A 484 10.29 27.74 20.74
CA ARG A 484 10.78 29.11 20.96
C ARG A 484 9.69 30.15 21.13
N GLY A 485 8.44 29.81 20.82
CA GLY A 485 7.33 30.78 20.72
C GLY A 485 7.38 31.65 19.47
N GLU A 486 8.20 31.30 18.48
CA GLU A 486 8.29 31.93 17.16
C GLU A 486 7.14 31.44 16.27
N PHE A 487 5.91 31.77 16.67
CA PHE A 487 4.71 31.16 16.11
C PHE A 487 4.49 31.46 14.62
N GLU A 488 4.85 32.64 14.13
CA GLU A 488 4.60 33.00 12.72
C GLU A 488 5.61 32.33 11.78
N GLU A 489 6.85 32.16 12.23
CA GLU A 489 7.91 31.41 11.58
C GLU A 489 7.58 29.91 11.56
N SER A 490 7.13 29.34 12.69
CA SER A 490 6.65 27.95 12.78
C SER A 490 5.50 27.70 11.79
N LEU A 491 4.47 28.55 11.79
CA LEU A 491 3.39 28.47 10.81
C LEU A 491 3.88 28.65 9.36
N ALA A 492 4.95 29.41 9.13
CA ALA A 492 5.53 29.54 7.80
C ALA A 492 6.19 28.24 7.34
N MET A 493 6.85 27.50 8.24
CA MET A 493 7.41 26.18 7.96
C MET A 493 6.31 25.15 7.73
N ALA A 494 5.30 25.07 8.60
CA ALA A 494 4.15 24.17 8.39
C ALA A 494 3.41 24.45 7.07
N ARG A 495 3.28 25.72 6.65
CA ARG A 495 2.74 26.07 5.31
C ARG A 495 3.65 25.68 4.14
N ARG A 496 4.97 25.62 4.33
CA ARG A 496 5.90 25.12 3.31
C ARG A 496 5.81 23.59 3.24
N TRP A 497 5.77 22.93 4.39
CA TRP A 497 5.51 21.50 4.48
C TRP A 497 4.21 21.11 3.77
N ALA A 498 3.10 21.82 4.01
CA ALA A 498 1.82 21.60 3.33
C ALA A 498 1.88 21.76 1.79
N LYS A 499 2.86 22.50 1.26
CA LYS A 499 3.05 22.61 -0.20
C LYS A 499 3.83 21.43 -0.76
N VAL A 500 4.75 20.88 0.02
CA VAL A 500 5.53 19.69 -0.33
C VAL A 500 4.66 18.44 -0.21
N GLU A 501 3.84 18.36 0.85
CA GLU A 501 2.96 17.24 1.17
C GLU A 501 1.49 17.64 1.38
N PRO A 502 0.79 18.13 0.34
CA PRO A 502 -0.63 18.49 0.41
C PRO A 502 -1.61 17.34 0.68
N ASP A 503 -1.16 16.09 0.72
CA ASP A 503 -2.00 14.91 0.98
C ASP A 503 -1.71 14.23 2.32
N GLN A 504 -0.89 14.86 3.17
CA GLN A 504 -0.62 14.44 4.54
C GLN A 504 -1.37 15.34 5.53
N THR A 505 -1.75 14.80 6.69
CA THR A 505 -2.43 15.54 7.76
C THR A 505 -1.47 16.36 8.62
N GLY A 506 -0.23 15.87 8.78
CA GLY A 506 0.82 16.45 9.63
C GLY A 506 0.99 17.97 9.52
N PRO A 507 1.05 18.58 8.31
CA PRO A 507 1.16 20.02 8.19
C PRO A 507 -0.02 20.80 8.81
N GLU A 508 -1.25 20.28 8.68
CA GLU A 508 -2.43 20.90 9.27
C GLU A 508 -2.48 20.65 10.79
N GLU A 509 -2.05 19.47 11.26
CA GLU A 509 -1.90 19.18 12.69
C GLU A 509 -0.87 20.11 13.36
N ALA A 510 0.30 20.30 12.77
CA ALA A 510 1.31 21.25 13.23
C ALA A 510 0.76 22.69 13.28
N MET A 511 0.03 23.12 12.24
CA MET A 511 -0.63 24.43 12.27
C MET A 511 -1.69 24.52 13.38
N ALA A 512 -2.41 23.43 13.67
CA ALA A 512 -3.37 23.37 14.76
C ALA A 512 -2.69 23.52 16.12
N GLU A 513 -1.58 22.82 16.36
CA GLU A 513 -0.81 22.91 17.61
C GLU A 513 -0.32 24.34 17.84
N VAL A 514 0.23 25.00 16.81
CA VAL A 514 0.66 26.40 16.91
C VAL A 514 -0.50 27.30 17.32
N ARG A 515 -1.70 27.09 16.76
CA ARG A 515 -2.90 27.89 17.11
C ARG A 515 -3.39 27.62 18.52
N GLU A 516 -3.28 26.39 19.02
CA GLU A 516 -3.61 26.06 20.41
C GLU A 516 -2.64 26.78 21.37
N LYS A 517 -1.32 26.74 21.12
CA LYS A 517 -0.33 27.46 21.96
C LYS A 517 -0.47 28.98 21.91
N GLN A 518 -1.00 29.53 20.81
CA GLN A 518 -1.40 30.94 20.71
C GLN A 518 -2.68 31.29 21.49
N GLY A 519 -3.36 30.32 22.11
CA GLY A 519 -4.65 30.52 22.77
C GLY A 519 -5.81 30.74 21.79
N LYS A 520 -5.73 30.20 20.57
CA LYS A 520 -6.72 30.34 19.50
C LYS A 520 -7.34 28.98 19.11
N PRO A 521 -8.04 28.30 20.03
CA PRO A 521 -8.50 26.93 19.84
C PRO A 521 -9.51 26.76 18.69
N GLU A 522 -10.33 27.77 18.38
CA GLU A 522 -11.24 27.71 17.23
C GLU A 522 -10.49 27.69 15.88
N LEU A 523 -9.31 28.30 15.80
CA LEU A 523 -8.46 28.20 14.60
C LEU A 523 -7.77 26.84 14.53
N ALA A 524 -7.40 26.25 15.67
CA ALA A 524 -6.85 24.90 15.72
C ALA A 524 -7.87 23.87 15.23
N ILE A 525 -9.14 23.97 15.66
CA ILE A 525 -10.24 23.14 15.14
C ILE A 525 -10.35 23.25 13.62
N LEU A 526 -10.26 24.45 13.04
CA LEU A 526 -10.35 24.64 11.59
C LEU A 526 -9.23 23.87 10.85
N HIS A 527 -8.01 23.88 11.37
CA HIS A 527 -6.88 23.15 10.79
C HIS A 527 -7.09 21.64 10.90
N LEU A 528 -7.49 21.12 12.06
CA LEU A 528 -7.78 19.69 12.21
C LEU A 528 -8.96 19.22 11.33
N LEU A 529 -9.96 20.06 11.12
CA LEU A 529 -11.04 19.75 10.17
C LEU A 529 -10.53 19.69 8.72
N ARG A 530 -9.58 20.54 8.33
CA ARG A 530 -8.91 20.44 7.02
C ARG A 530 -8.08 19.17 6.90
N ALA A 531 -7.38 18.76 7.97
CA ALA A 531 -6.69 17.48 8.00
C ALA A 531 -7.67 16.31 7.70
N LEU A 532 -8.89 16.33 8.25
CA LEU A 532 -9.92 15.34 7.93
C LEU A 532 -10.53 15.48 6.52
N GLU A 533 -10.44 16.66 5.88
CA GLU A 533 -10.78 16.79 4.45
C GLU A 533 -9.76 16.06 3.56
N ILE A 534 -8.50 15.97 4.01
CA ILE A 534 -7.41 15.26 3.34
C ILE A 534 -7.52 13.74 3.60
N VAL A 535 -7.51 13.34 4.88
CA VAL A 535 -7.61 11.94 5.31
C VAL A 535 -8.81 11.78 6.27
N PRO A 536 -10.02 11.47 5.76
CA PRO A 536 -11.22 11.35 6.59
C PRO A 536 -11.20 10.21 7.61
N SER A 537 -10.30 9.25 7.44
CA SER A 537 -10.15 8.08 8.31
C SER A 537 -9.01 8.20 9.31
N ASP A 538 -8.43 9.40 9.48
CA ASP A 538 -7.30 9.58 10.40
C ASP A 538 -7.76 9.54 11.86
N SER A 539 -7.41 8.46 12.56
CA SER A 539 -7.81 8.27 13.95
C SER A 539 -7.13 9.23 14.93
N GLY A 540 -5.90 9.67 14.63
CA GLY A 540 -5.15 10.65 15.42
C GLY A 540 -5.80 12.02 15.36
N VAL A 541 -6.10 12.51 14.15
CA VAL A 541 -6.79 13.79 13.96
C VAL A 541 -8.18 13.79 14.61
N HIS A 542 -8.92 12.67 14.52
CA HIS A 542 -10.19 12.52 15.22
C HIS A 542 -10.02 12.59 16.74
N ARG A 543 -8.99 11.97 17.32
CA ARG A 543 -8.69 12.06 18.75
C ARG A 543 -8.39 13.52 19.14
N ASP A 544 -7.54 14.20 18.39
CA ASP A 544 -7.08 15.55 18.73
C ASP A 544 -8.23 16.57 18.67
N LEU A 545 -9.14 16.45 17.68
CA LEU A 545 -10.40 17.20 17.65
C LEU A 545 -11.27 16.91 18.87
N ALA A 546 -11.40 15.63 19.24
CA ALA A 546 -12.23 15.23 20.37
C ALA A 546 -11.73 15.84 21.69
N GLU A 547 -10.41 15.79 21.91
CA GLU A 547 -9.75 16.39 23.08
C GLU A 547 -9.92 17.91 23.12
N LEU A 548 -9.74 18.57 21.98
CA LEU A 548 -9.89 20.02 21.90
C LEU A 548 -11.34 20.47 22.14
N TYR A 549 -12.33 19.76 21.57
CA TYR A 549 -13.75 20.03 21.86
C TYR A 549 -14.10 19.77 23.33
N ALA A 550 -13.55 18.72 23.94
CA ALA A 550 -13.76 18.43 25.36
C ALA A 550 -13.21 19.55 26.25
N LYS A 551 -11.99 20.04 25.98
CA LYS A 551 -11.39 21.21 26.66
C LYS A 551 -12.28 22.46 26.58
N LEU A 552 -12.99 22.66 25.47
CA LEU A 552 -13.92 23.79 25.26
C LEU A 552 -15.34 23.56 25.82
N GLY A 553 -15.61 22.40 26.42
CA GLY A 553 -16.96 22.04 26.92
C GLY A 553 -17.97 21.66 25.83
N ARG A 554 -17.51 21.46 24.58
CA ARG A 554 -18.31 21.07 23.41
C ARG A 554 -18.49 19.56 23.37
N ARG A 555 -19.24 19.03 24.34
CA ARG A 555 -19.35 17.58 24.61
C ARG A 555 -19.91 16.77 23.46
N ALA A 556 -20.89 17.31 22.73
CA ALA A 556 -21.54 16.57 21.64
C ALA A 556 -20.57 16.31 20.48
N GLU A 557 -19.79 17.34 20.10
CA GLU A 557 -18.76 17.23 19.07
C GLU A 557 -17.62 16.32 19.52
N ALA A 558 -17.13 16.47 20.75
CA ALA A 558 -16.09 15.59 21.31
C ALA A 558 -16.50 14.12 21.23
N ARG A 559 -17.74 13.80 21.63
CA ARG A 559 -18.29 12.44 21.56
C ARG A 559 -18.33 11.89 20.13
N ALA A 560 -18.71 12.70 19.16
CA ALA A 560 -18.77 12.29 17.76
C ALA A 560 -17.37 11.92 17.24
N HIS A 561 -16.36 12.74 17.55
CA HIS A 561 -15.00 12.51 17.11
C HIS A 561 -14.31 11.35 17.85
N TYR A 562 -14.54 11.14 19.15
CA TYR A 562 -14.05 9.94 19.84
C TYR A 562 -14.60 8.64 19.23
N LYS A 563 -15.87 8.61 18.83
CA LYS A 563 -16.45 7.45 18.13
C LYS A 563 -15.75 7.17 16.80
N GLN A 564 -15.42 8.22 16.05
CA GLN A 564 -14.69 8.07 14.79
C GLN A 564 -13.24 7.63 15.03
N ALA A 565 -12.55 8.22 16.01
CA ALA A 565 -11.21 7.80 16.41
C ALA A 565 -11.22 6.30 16.76
N ILE A 566 -12.11 5.84 17.63
CA ILE A 566 -12.28 4.42 17.98
C ILE A 566 -12.62 3.55 16.77
N GLN A 567 -13.46 4.04 15.85
CA GLN A 567 -13.86 3.29 14.65
C GLN A 567 -12.69 3.03 13.70
N TRP A 568 -11.79 4.01 13.57
CA TRP A 568 -10.65 3.98 12.65
C TRP A 568 -9.34 3.56 13.31
N MET A 569 -9.28 3.57 14.63
CA MET A 569 -8.09 3.17 15.37
C MET A 569 -7.90 1.66 15.29
N ASP A 570 -6.62 1.29 15.28
CA ASP A 570 -6.22 -0.09 15.35
C ASP A 570 -6.60 -0.71 16.71
N SER A 571 -7.30 -1.84 16.68
CA SER A 571 -7.95 -2.43 17.86
C SER A 571 -6.98 -3.07 18.87
N GLU A 572 -5.69 -3.16 18.54
CA GLU A 572 -4.69 -3.81 19.41
C GLU A 572 -3.86 -2.85 20.28
N ASN A 573 -3.91 -1.53 20.04
CA ASN A 573 -3.50 -0.57 21.07
C ASN A 573 -4.60 -0.46 22.13
N THR A 574 -4.83 -1.57 22.83
CA THR A 574 -5.94 -1.76 23.75
C THR A 574 -5.94 -0.73 24.87
N GLU A 575 -4.77 -0.25 25.30
CA GLU A 575 -4.65 0.82 26.28
C GLU A 575 -5.09 2.17 25.71
N THR A 576 -4.64 2.54 24.50
CA THR A 576 -5.10 3.78 23.85
C THR A 576 -6.58 3.70 23.51
N LEU A 577 -7.05 2.55 23.03
CA LEU A 577 -8.47 2.28 22.74
C LEU A 577 -9.31 2.38 23.99
N GLN A 578 -8.88 1.75 25.08
CA GLN A 578 -9.55 1.86 26.36
C GLN A 578 -9.54 3.31 26.86
N GLY A 579 -8.42 4.03 26.72
CA GLY A 579 -8.34 5.45 27.05
C GLY A 579 -9.30 6.32 26.24
N LEU A 580 -9.50 6.06 24.94
CA LEU A 580 -10.51 6.74 24.13
C LEU A 580 -11.94 6.35 24.55
N VAL A 581 -12.17 5.08 24.89
CA VAL A 581 -13.48 4.60 25.38
C VAL A 581 -13.81 5.24 26.73
N ASP A 582 -12.85 5.33 27.64
CA ASP A 582 -13.02 5.94 28.96
C ASP A 582 -13.33 7.43 28.81
N LYS A 583 -12.55 8.16 28.00
CA LYS A 583 -12.83 9.57 27.64
C LYS A 583 -14.22 9.74 27.00
N LEU A 584 -14.64 8.81 26.15
CA LEU A 584 -15.98 8.82 25.54
C LEU A 584 -17.08 8.63 26.60
N GLN A 585 -16.85 7.79 27.62
CA GLN A 585 -17.78 7.54 28.72
C GLN A 585 -17.85 8.72 29.70
N GLU A 586 -16.76 9.44 29.95
CA GLU A 586 -16.74 10.64 30.79
C GLU A 586 -17.57 11.81 30.24
N LEU A 587 -17.92 11.75 28.94
CA LEU A 587 -18.75 12.73 28.26
C LEU A 587 -20.27 12.40 28.30
N ASP A 588 -20.63 11.19 28.75
CA ASP A 588 -22.02 10.77 29.03
C ASP A 588 -22.46 11.25 30.43
#